data_AF-A0AAV3A2X0-F1
#
_entry.id   AF-A0AAV3A2X0-F1
#
_cell.length_a   1.000
_cell.length_b   1.000
_cell.length_c   1.000
_cell.angle_alpha   90.00
_cell.angle_beta   90.00
_cell.angle_gamma   90.00
#
_symmetry.space_group_name_H-M   'P 1'
#
loop_
_entity.id
_entity.type
_entity.pdbx_description
1 polymer ?
#
loop_
_entity_poly.entity_id
_entity_poly.type
_entity_poly.pdbx_seq_one_letter_code
_entity_poly.pdbx_strand_id
1 'polypeptide(L)'
;MIRSLLSSGCLARIGHTMLTGGMTLVLFLHDTDLYHPQNEWIHLKPLLFVMAVLCSVGLYFAVSLMDPGYVLSESEDKTFFDHETSALTPGTVRMRRCGYCMLKQPMRARHCKSCNHCVRRYDHHCPWIENCVGEKNHRSFMLYLTVKLVVLLWAFHLAWSGFHYEVTWSDWLRINVFLLLAFILITICTAVVGLLLACHLYLISSNFTTWEFMSYNRISYLKQCDLNSNPFDRGIVWNLWNFFCTHGHVTWEWVYLGNTYNMDNTV
;
A
#
# COMPACT_ATOMS: atom_id res chain seq x y z
N MET A 1 -29.10 1.97 10.99
CA MET A 1 -28.82 1.90 9.54
C MET A 1 -28.01 3.11 9.04
N ILE A 2 -28.41 4.36 9.30
CA ILE A 2 -27.72 5.57 8.81
C ILE A 2 -26.27 5.72 9.34
N ARG A 3 -25.99 5.35 10.60
CA ARG A 3 -24.62 5.40 11.16
C ARG A 3 -23.61 4.47 10.48
N SER A 4 -24.08 3.39 9.84
CA SER A 4 -23.23 2.44 9.10
C SER A 4 -22.81 2.98 7.73
N LEU A 5 -23.71 3.74 7.07
CA LEU A 5 -23.48 4.36 5.77
C LEU A 5 -22.49 5.55 5.85
N LEU A 6 -22.36 6.14 7.04
CA LEU A 6 -21.45 7.26 7.32
C LEU A 6 -20.14 6.83 8.02
N SER A 7 -19.82 5.53 8.05
CA SER A 7 -18.51 5.11 8.53
C SER A 7 -17.41 5.70 7.64
N SER A 8 -16.27 6.07 8.23
CA SER A 8 -15.14 6.66 7.50
C SER A 8 -14.71 5.78 6.31
N GLY A 9 -14.68 4.46 6.52
CA GLY A 9 -14.44 3.49 5.46
C GLY A 9 -15.47 3.50 4.33
N CYS A 10 -16.76 3.67 4.63
CA CYS A 10 -17.79 3.79 3.59
C CYS A 10 -17.60 5.07 2.76
N LEU A 11 -17.34 6.20 3.44
CA LEU A 11 -17.09 7.49 2.78
C LEU A 11 -15.85 7.46 1.89
N ALA A 12 -14.75 6.85 2.36
CA ALA A 12 -13.53 6.71 1.56
C ALA A 12 -13.78 5.89 0.29
N ARG A 13 -14.49 4.76 0.40
CA ARG A 13 -14.79 3.88 -0.74
C ARG A 13 -15.74 4.52 -1.75
N ILE A 14 -16.78 5.22 -1.27
CA ILE A 14 -17.68 6.00 -2.14
C ILE A 14 -16.89 7.10 -2.83
N GLY A 15 -16.11 7.89 -2.08
CA GLY A 15 -15.30 8.98 -2.62
C GLY A 15 -14.32 8.50 -3.70
N HIS A 16 -13.57 7.42 -3.45
CA HIS A 16 -12.64 6.84 -4.43
C HIS A 16 -13.36 6.37 -5.71
N THR A 17 -14.52 5.71 -5.56
CA THR A 17 -15.30 5.19 -6.68
C THR A 17 -15.91 6.33 -7.51
N MET A 18 -16.50 7.33 -6.86
CA MET A 18 -17.07 8.50 -7.52
C MET A 18 -15.99 9.32 -8.24
N LEU A 19 -14.83 9.53 -7.60
CA LEU A 19 -13.71 10.25 -8.20
C LEU A 19 -13.19 9.53 -9.44
N THR A 20 -12.93 8.22 -9.33
CA THR A 20 -12.44 7.41 -10.46
C THR A 20 -13.47 7.34 -11.59
N GLY A 21 -14.75 7.15 -11.26
CA GLY A 21 -15.85 7.14 -12.24
C GLY A 21 -16.03 8.50 -12.93
N GLY A 22 -15.96 9.60 -12.18
CA GLY A 22 -16.05 10.96 -12.72
C GLY A 22 -14.92 11.28 -13.68
N MET A 23 -13.66 10.99 -13.32
CA MET A 23 -12.53 11.17 -14.22
C MET A 23 -12.66 10.31 -15.49
N THR A 24 -13.07 9.04 -15.33
CA THR A 24 -13.31 8.15 -16.46
C THR A 24 -14.40 8.70 -17.38
N LEU A 25 -15.53 9.16 -16.82
CA LEU A 25 -16.62 9.75 -17.59
C LEU A 25 -16.16 10.97 -18.39
N VAL A 26 -15.36 11.87 -17.79
CA VAL A 26 -14.83 13.04 -18.52
C VAL A 26 -14.01 12.62 -19.74
N LEU A 27 -13.16 11.59 -19.61
CA LEU A 27 -12.36 11.07 -20.74
C LEU A 27 -13.21 10.48 -21.87
N PHE A 28 -14.36 9.88 -21.54
CA PHE A 28 -15.30 9.33 -22.51
C PHE A 28 -16.20 10.39 -23.16
N LEU A 29 -16.41 11.53 -22.50
CA LEU A 29 -17.22 12.63 -23.02
C LEU A 29 -16.44 13.58 -23.95
N HIS A 30 -15.11 13.47 -23.99
CA HIS A 30 -14.24 14.26 -24.87
C HIS A 30 -13.68 13.39 -25.99
N ASP A 31 -13.35 14.02 -27.11
CA ASP A 31 -12.73 13.39 -28.28
C ASP A 31 -11.26 13.08 -27.99
N THR A 32 -11.04 12.04 -27.19
CA THR A 32 -9.71 11.53 -26.84
C THR A 32 -9.32 10.38 -27.76
N ASP A 33 -8.06 9.95 -27.72
CA ASP A 33 -7.57 8.77 -28.44
C ASP A 33 -8.29 7.44 -28.06
N LEU A 34 -9.20 7.46 -27.07
CA LEU A 34 -10.16 6.38 -26.84
C LEU A 34 -11.10 6.17 -28.04
N TYR A 35 -11.49 7.25 -28.72
CA TYR A 35 -12.50 7.26 -29.78
C TYR A 35 -11.93 7.83 -31.10
N HIS A 36 -10.91 7.20 -31.66
CA HIS A 36 -10.44 7.60 -33.00
C HIS A 36 -11.18 6.81 -34.10
N PRO A 37 -12.06 7.43 -34.92
CA PRO A 37 -12.95 6.73 -35.87
C PRO A 37 -12.23 6.01 -37.01
N GLN A 38 -10.94 6.28 -37.22
CA GLN A 38 -10.10 5.64 -38.25
C GLN A 38 -9.27 4.45 -37.74
N ASN A 39 -9.42 4.07 -36.46
CA ASN A 39 -8.68 2.95 -35.87
C ASN A 39 -9.49 1.63 -35.97
N GLU A 40 -8.89 0.55 -36.45
CA GLU A 40 -9.51 -0.81 -36.47
C GLU A 40 -9.89 -1.30 -35.05
N TRP A 41 -9.35 -0.66 -34.01
CA TRP A 41 -9.53 -1.00 -32.59
C TRP A 41 -10.55 -0.12 -31.86
N ILE A 42 -11.51 0.46 -32.58
CA ILE A 42 -12.47 1.46 -32.08
C ILE A 42 -13.21 1.04 -30.79
N HIS A 43 -13.45 -0.26 -30.58
CA HIS A 43 -14.07 -0.79 -29.36
C HIS A 43 -13.08 -1.42 -28.37
N LEU A 44 -11.91 -1.88 -28.85
CA LEU A 44 -10.96 -2.60 -28.00
C LEU A 44 -10.27 -1.65 -27.01
N LYS A 45 -9.82 -0.47 -27.44
CA LYS A 45 -9.13 0.47 -26.56
C LYS A 45 -10.01 0.94 -25.39
N PRO A 46 -11.26 1.39 -25.61
CA PRO A 46 -12.19 1.71 -24.51
C PRO A 46 -12.46 0.52 -23.58
N LEU A 47 -12.66 -0.68 -24.14
CA LEU A 47 -12.88 -1.89 -23.34
C LEU A 47 -11.69 -2.20 -22.43
N LEU A 48 -10.47 -2.21 -22.98
CA LEU A 48 -9.24 -2.44 -22.21
C LEU A 48 -9.04 -1.40 -21.11
N PHE A 49 -9.31 -0.12 -21.41
CA PHE A 49 -9.20 0.95 -20.42
C PHE A 49 -10.22 0.77 -19.29
N VAL A 50 -11.49 0.47 -19.62
CA VAL A 50 -12.53 0.20 -18.61
C VAL A 50 -12.18 -1.02 -17.77
N MET A 51 -11.70 -2.11 -18.38
CA MET A 51 -11.25 -3.29 -17.62
C MET A 51 -10.08 -2.96 -16.69
N ALA A 52 -9.13 -2.13 -17.12
CA ALA A 52 -8.02 -1.69 -16.28
C ALA A 52 -8.51 -0.82 -15.10
N VAL A 53 -9.45 0.09 -15.34
CA VAL A 53 -10.10 0.89 -14.29
C VAL A 53 -10.86 0.00 -13.31
N LEU A 54 -11.66 -0.95 -13.79
CA LEU A 54 -12.40 -1.90 -12.95
C LEU A 54 -11.46 -2.79 -12.14
N CYS A 55 -10.35 -3.25 -12.74
CA CYS A 55 -9.31 -3.99 -12.03
C CYS A 55 -8.68 -3.14 -10.92
N SER A 56 -8.33 -1.88 -11.20
CA SER A 56 -7.80 -0.94 -10.20
C SER A 56 -8.79 -0.72 -9.05
N VAL A 57 -10.08 -0.53 -9.35
CA VAL A 57 -11.14 -0.40 -8.33
C VAL A 57 -11.30 -1.70 -7.54
N GLY A 58 -11.29 -2.86 -8.21
CA GLY A 58 -11.34 -4.17 -7.54
C GLY A 58 -10.19 -4.39 -6.56
N LEU A 59 -8.97 -4.03 -6.95
CA LEU A 59 -7.78 -4.08 -6.09
C LEU A 59 -7.88 -3.10 -4.91
N TYR A 60 -8.43 -1.90 -5.12
CA TYR A 60 -8.72 -0.95 -4.06
C TYR A 60 -9.71 -1.53 -3.02
N PHE A 61 -10.79 -2.15 -3.48
CA PHE A 61 -11.74 -2.82 -2.59
C PHE A 61 -11.10 -4.02 -1.87
N ALA A 62 -10.29 -4.81 -2.57
CA ALA A 62 -9.55 -5.91 -1.96
C ALA A 62 -8.68 -5.40 -0.82
N VAL A 63 -7.77 -4.45 -1.06
CA VAL A 63 -6.85 -3.97 -0.01
C VAL A 63 -7.55 -3.23 1.14
N SER A 64 -8.63 -2.50 0.85
CA SER A 64 -9.41 -1.78 1.89
C SER A 64 -10.21 -2.71 2.79
N LEU A 65 -10.53 -3.93 2.34
CA LEU A 65 -11.32 -4.91 3.10
C LEU A 65 -10.50 -6.10 3.62
N MET A 66 -9.27 -6.28 3.14
CA MET A 66 -8.38 -7.36 3.58
C MET A 66 -7.96 -7.20 5.05
N ASP A 67 -7.86 -8.33 5.76
CA ASP A 67 -7.15 -8.39 7.05
C ASP A 67 -5.67 -8.02 6.82
N PRO A 68 -5.16 -6.94 7.45
CA PRO A 68 -3.76 -6.55 7.33
C PRO A 68 -2.81 -7.50 8.07
N GLY A 69 -3.34 -8.43 8.86
CA GLY A 69 -2.59 -9.30 9.76
C GLY A 69 -2.79 -8.87 11.21
N TYR A 70 -4.05 -8.75 11.66
CA TYR A 70 -4.33 -8.49 13.06
C TYR A 70 -3.76 -9.60 13.96
N VAL A 71 -3.17 -9.21 15.09
CA VAL A 71 -2.68 -10.13 16.11
C VAL A 71 -3.87 -10.57 16.95
N LEU A 72 -4.19 -11.86 16.89
CA LEU A 72 -5.25 -12.49 17.68
C LEU A 72 -4.76 -12.68 19.13
N SER A 73 -5.68 -12.70 20.10
CA SER A 73 -5.34 -12.83 21.52
C SER A 73 -4.77 -14.22 21.84
N GLU A 74 -4.03 -14.32 22.96
CA GLU A 74 -3.26 -15.49 23.45
C GLU A 74 -4.01 -16.85 23.52
N SER A 75 -5.33 -16.90 23.27
CA SER A 75 -6.12 -18.15 23.26
C SER A 75 -5.93 -19.01 21.99
N GLU A 76 -5.52 -18.44 20.85
CA GLU A 76 -5.37 -19.19 19.59
C GLU A 76 -3.90 -19.50 19.22
N ASP A 77 -2.93 -18.80 19.84
CA ASP A 77 -1.49 -18.95 19.56
C ASP A 77 -0.80 -19.99 20.46
N LYS A 78 -1.48 -20.46 21.53
CA LYS A 78 -0.98 -21.51 22.44
C LYS A 78 -0.69 -22.82 21.72
N THR A 79 -1.45 -23.14 20.66
CA THR A 79 -1.21 -24.34 19.86
C THR A 79 0.08 -24.29 19.02
N PHE A 80 0.65 -23.10 18.77
CA PHE A 80 1.91 -22.96 18.03
C PHE A 80 3.12 -22.75 18.95
N PHE A 81 2.98 -21.98 20.03
CA PHE A 81 4.11 -21.67 20.91
C PHE A 81 4.44 -22.77 21.94
N ASP A 82 3.46 -23.52 22.43
CA ASP A 82 3.72 -24.49 23.51
C ASP A 82 4.52 -25.72 23.02
N HIS A 83 4.58 -25.98 21.72
CA HIS A 83 5.31 -27.13 21.18
C HIS A 83 6.82 -26.88 20.96
N GLU A 84 7.29 -25.63 21.03
CA GLU A 84 8.69 -25.27 20.75
C GLU A 84 9.37 -24.51 21.90
N THR A 85 8.62 -23.99 22.89
CA THR A 85 9.17 -23.16 23.98
C THR A 85 9.54 -23.92 25.26
N SER A 86 9.80 -25.23 25.16
CA SER A 86 10.23 -26.07 26.31
C SER A 86 11.71 -26.45 26.29
N ALA A 87 12.57 -25.61 25.72
CA ALA A 87 14.01 -25.71 25.91
C ALA A 87 14.64 -24.32 26.13
N LEU A 88 15.34 -24.17 27.26
CA LEU A 88 16.07 -22.98 27.67
C LEU A 88 17.11 -22.57 26.61
N THR A 89 17.05 -21.32 26.11
CA THR A 89 18.20 -20.68 25.42
C THR A 89 18.44 -19.27 25.96
N PRO A 90 19.70 -18.90 26.31
CA PRO A 90 20.08 -17.51 26.59
C PRO A 90 19.88 -16.66 25.32
N GLY A 91 19.27 -15.47 25.44
CA GLY A 91 19.12 -14.53 24.31
C GLY A 91 17.68 -14.25 23.84
N THR A 92 16.64 -14.64 24.59
CA THR A 92 15.24 -14.34 24.21
C THR A 92 14.98 -12.84 24.09
N VAL A 93 14.64 -12.35 22.89
CA VAL A 93 14.23 -10.96 22.70
C VAL A 93 13.00 -10.67 23.55
N ARG A 94 13.09 -9.72 24.48
CA ARG A 94 11.96 -9.34 25.33
C ARG A 94 10.85 -8.71 24.48
N MET A 95 9.82 -9.49 24.18
CA MET A 95 8.64 -9.00 23.46
C MET A 95 7.92 -7.90 24.27
N ARG A 96 7.49 -6.85 23.57
CA ARG A 96 6.74 -5.73 24.15
C ARG A 96 5.29 -6.17 24.37
N ARG A 97 4.65 -5.70 25.44
CA ARG A 97 3.21 -5.91 25.67
C ARG A 97 2.42 -4.70 25.20
N CYS A 98 1.33 -4.92 24.48
CA CYS A 98 0.41 -3.85 24.12
C CYS A 98 -0.50 -3.54 25.31
N GLY A 99 -0.52 -2.29 25.80
CA GLY A 99 -1.42 -1.87 26.87
C GLY A 99 -2.90 -1.75 26.47
N TYR A 100 -3.22 -1.70 25.17
CA TYR A 100 -4.59 -1.61 24.67
C TYR A 100 -5.18 -2.99 24.40
N CYS A 101 -4.46 -3.82 23.64
CA CYS A 101 -4.91 -5.17 23.28
C CYS A 101 -4.58 -6.23 24.34
N MET A 102 -3.80 -5.88 25.37
CA MET A 102 -3.37 -6.77 26.45
C MET A 102 -2.62 -8.05 26.02
N LEU A 103 -2.08 -8.06 24.80
CA LEU A 103 -1.32 -9.17 24.21
C LEU A 103 0.19 -8.88 24.11
N LYS A 104 1.00 -9.93 24.03
CA LYS A 104 2.42 -9.82 23.63
C LYS A 104 2.50 -9.47 22.15
N GLN A 105 3.16 -8.36 21.82
CA GLN A 105 3.34 -7.92 20.44
C GLN A 105 4.49 -8.71 19.81
N PRO A 106 4.23 -9.47 18.73
CA PRO A 106 5.30 -10.02 17.91
C PRO A 106 6.25 -8.91 17.44
N MET A 107 7.48 -9.27 17.10
CA MET A 107 8.45 -8.35 16.56
C MET A 107 7.91 -7.69 15.27
N ARG A 108 8.21 -6.39 15.10
CA ARG A 108 7.65 -5.52 14.05
C ARG A 108 6.12 -5.32 14.11
N ALA A 109 5.41 -5.86 15.08
CA ALA A 109 3.99 -5.56 15.30
C ALA A 109 3.79 -4.23 16.05
N ARG A 110 2.69 -3.54 15.76
CA ARG A 110 2.30 -2.30 16.44
C ARG A 110 0.78 -2.17 16.55
N HIS A 111 0.33 -1.56 17.63
CA HIS A 111 -1.07 -1.18 17.81
C HIS A 111 -1.41 0.04 16.95
N CYS A 112 -2.40 -0.11 16.07
CA CYS A 112 -3.01 1.00 15.35
C CYS A 112 -4.22 1.51 16.13
N LYS A 113 -4.19 2.78 16.55
CA LYS A 113 -5.31 3.40 17.27
C LYS A 113 -6.58 3.48 16.42
N SER A 114 -6.45 3.78 15.12
CA SER A 114 -7.59 3.88 14.21
C SER A 114 -8.31 2.55 14.00
N CYS A 115 -7.55 1.46 13.84
CA CYS A 115 -8.13 0.12 13.72
C CYS A 115 -8.41 -0.54 15.08
N ASN A 116 -7.90 0.00 16.19
CA ASN A 116 -7.97 -0.57 17.54
C ASN A 116 -7.43 -2.02 17.67
N HIS A 117 -6.46 -2.38 16.83
CA HIS A 117 -5.85 -3.70 16.82
C HIS A 117 -4.33 -3.61 16.70
N CYS A 118 -3.61 -4.59 17.25
CA CYS A 118 -2.22 -4.82 16.87
C CYS A 118 -2.16 -5.44 15.48
N VAL A 119 -1.27 -4.95 14.63
CA VAL A 119 -1.06 -5.44 13.27
C VAL A 119 0.37 -5.98 13.16
N ARG A 120 0.53 -7.18 12.62
CA ARG A 120 1.82 -7.81 12.32
C ARG A 120 2.55 -7.05 11.22
N ARG A 121 3.88 -6.93 11.36
CA ARG A 121 4.75 -6.15 10.46
C ARG A 121 4.08 -4.84 10.03
N TYR A 122 3.66 -4.06 11.02
CA TYR A 122 2.86 -2.86 10.79
C TYR A 122 3.63 -1.87 9.93
N ASP A 123 3.07 -1.51 8.78
CA ASP A 123 3.65 -0.48 7.93
C ASP A 123 3.09 0.89 8.27
N HIS A 124 1.79 1.09 8.01
CA HIS A 124 1.07 2.30 8.35
C HIS A 124 -0.44 2.04 8.43
N HIS A 125 -1.18 3.03 8.93
CA HIS A 125 -2.62 3.12 8.70
C HIS A 125 -2.85 4.08 7.54
N CYS A 126 -3.53 3.64 6.51
CA CYS A 126 -3.72 4.40 5.29
C CYS A 126 -5.15 4.97 5.25
N PRO A 127 -5.32 6.30 5.39
CA PRO A 127 -6.65 6.92 5.34
C PRO A 127 -7.34 6.77 3.98
N TRP A 128 -6.58 6.56 2.90
CA TRP A 128 -7.14 6.44 1.54
C TRP A 128 -7.93 5.14 1.35
N ILE A 129 -7.50 4.06 2.01
CA ILE A 129 -8.18 2.77 1.98
C ILE A 129 -8.93 2.49 3.29
N GLU A 130 -8.84 3.41 4.27
CA GLU A 130 -9.41 3.27 5.63
C GLU A 130 -9.09 1.91 6.27
N ASN A 131 -7.84 1.47 6.09
CA ASN A 131 -7.35 0.20 6.60
C ASN A 131 -5.85 0.30 6.89
N CYS A 132 -5.34 -0.63 7.71
CA CYS A 132 -3.91 -0.79 7.89
C CYS A 132 -3.25 -1.46 6.69
N VAL A 133 -1.98 -1.13 6.48
CA VAL A 133 -1.07 -1.89 5.64
C VAL A 133 -0.13 -2.64 6.58
N GLY A 134 -0.11 -3.96 6.46
CA GLY A 134 0.61 -4.87 7.34
C GLY A 134 1.00 -6.16 6.63
N GLU A 135 1.48 -7.15 7.39
CA GLU A 135 2.07 -8.38 6.85
C GLU A 135 1.23 -9.07 5.77
N LYS A 136 -0.09 -9.17 5.95
CA LYS A 136 -0.95 -9.96 5.05
C LYS A 136 -1.43 -9.21 3.81
N ASN A 137 -1.43 -7.87 3.81
CA ASN A 137 -1.98 -7.08 2.69
C ASN A 137 -0.97 -6.12 2.04
N HIS A 138 0.27 -6.00 2.55
CA HIS A 138 1.27 -5.08 1.99
C HIS A 138 1.57 -5.38 0.50
N ARG A 139 1.59 -6.64 0.08
CA ARG A 139 1.78 -7.00 -1.33
C ARG A 139 0.62 -6.56 -2.21
N SER A 140 -0.61 -6.80 -1.76
CA SER A 140 -1.82 -6.36 -2.45
C SER A 140 -1.87 -4.84 -2.55
N PHE A 141 -1.38 -4.13 -1.52
CA PHE A 141 -1.22 -2.68 -1.55
C PHE A 141 -0.21 -2.23 -2.62
N MET A 142 0.94 -2.90 -2.74
CA MET A 142 1.92 -2.63 -3.81
C MET A 142 1.37 -2.90 -5.21
N LEU A 143 0.64 -4.01 -5.38
CA LEU A 143 -0.03 -4.33 -6.64
C LEU A 143 -1.09 -3.29 -7.00
N TYR A 144 -1.91 -2.88 -6.03
CA TYR A 144 -2.87 -1.80 -6.19
C TYR A 144 -2.21 -0.50 -6.64
N LEU A 145 -1.14 -0.04 -5.97
CA LEU A 145 -0.42 1.17 -6.37
C LEU A 145 0.16 1.07 -7.78
N THR A 146 0.72 -0.08 -8.13
CA THR A 146 1.30 -0.32 -9.46
C THR A 146 0.24 -0.25 -10.55
N VAL A 147 -0.88 -0.98 -10.39
CA VAL A 147 -1.99 -0.95 -11.36
C VAL A 147 -2.63 0.44 -11.41
N LYS A 148 -2.79 1.11 -10.26
CA LYS A 148 -3.31 2.49 -10.20
C LYS A 148 -2.42 3.46 -10.98
N LEU A 149 -1.09 3.35 -10.85
CA LEU A 149 -0.15 4.18 -11.60
C LEU A 149 -0.27 3.95 -13.11
N VAL A 150 -0.36 2.69 -13.55
CA VAL A 150 -0.54 2.36 -14.98
C VAL A 150 -1.83 2.99 -15.53
N VAL A 151 -2.95 2.86 -14.80
CA VAL A 151 -4.23 3.46 -15.19
C VAL A 151 -4.14 4.98 -15.24
N LEU A 152 -3.48 5.61 -14.26
CA LEU A 152 -3.31 7.07 -14.21
C LEU A 152 -2.41 7.60 -15.33
N LEU A 153 -1.33 6.89 -15.69
CA LEU A 153 -0.47 7.24 -16.82
C LEU A 153 -1.22 7.12 -18.16
N TRP A 154 -2.04 6.08 -18.32
CA TRP A 154 -2.89 5.95 -19.50
C TRP A 154 -3.95 7.06 -19.54
N ALA A 155 -4.62 7.34 -18.43
CA ALA A 155 -5.58 8.43 -18.31
C ALA A 155 -4.95 9.81 -18.59
N PHE A 156 -3.70 10.03 -18.15
CA PHE A 156 -2.95 11.26 -18.43
C PHE A 156 -2.72 11.43 -19.93
N HIS A 157 -2.28 10.38 -20.61
CA HIS A 157 -2.09 10.39 -22.06
C HIS A 157 -3.41 10.66 -22.81
N LEU A 158 -4.51 10.01 -22.39
CA LEU A 158 -5.82 10.23 -22.98
C LEU A 158 -6.32 11.67 -22.77
N ALA A 159 -6.19 12.20 -21.54
CA ALA A 159 -6.55 13.58 -21.25
C ALA A 159 -5.74 14.58 -22.08
N TRP A 160 -4.43 14.31 -22.27
CA TRP A 160 -3.58 15.12 -23.15
C TRP A 160 -4.03 15.09 -24.61
N SER A 161 -4.41 13.91 -25.12
CA SER A 161 -4.85 13.74 -26.52
C SER A 161 -6.16 14.47 -26.84
N GLY A 162 -7.03 14.70 -25.85
CA GLY A 162 -8.35 15.29 -26.07
C GLY A 162 -8.43 16.81 -26.07
N PHE A 163 -7.30 17.51 -25.93
CA PHE A 163 -7.32 18.98 -25.97
C PHE A 163 -7.56 19.48 -27.40
N HIS A 164 -8.64 20.23 -27.58
CA HIS A 164 -8.94 20.88 -28.87
C HIS A 164 -8.30 22.26 -28.95
N TYR A 165 -7.66 22.54 -30.08
CA TYR A 165 -7.12 23.85 -30.38
C TYR A 165 -8.24 24.83 -30.76
N GLU A 166 -8.17 26.05 -30.23
CA GLU A 166 -9.03 27.16 -30.60
C GLU A 166 -8.21 28.45 -30.67
N VAL A 167 -8.67 29.38 -31.51
CA VAL A 167 -7.94 30.64 -31.76
C VAL A 167 -8.00 31.59 -30.56
N THR A 168 -9.15 31.64 -29.86
CA THR A 168 -9.34 32.52 -28.70
C THR A 168 -9.26 31.73 -27.39
N TRP A 169 -8.73 32.36 -26.34
CA TRP A 169 -8.66 31.75 -25.01
C TRP A 169 -10.04 31.46 -24.41
N SER A 170 -11.04 32.29 -24.70
CA SER A 170 -12.41 32.08 -24.20
C SER A 170 -13.06 30.85 -24.81
N ASP A 171 -12.89 30.64 -26.12
CA ASP A 171 -13.45 29.48 -26.81
C ASP A 171 -12.69 28.21 -26.43
N TRP A 172 -11.35 28.29 -26.36
CA TRP A 172 -10.51 27.20 -25.89
C TRP A 172 -10.93 26.74 -24.49
N LEU A 173 -11.10 27.67 -23.55
CA LEU A 173 -11.47 27.34 -22.18
C LEU A 173 -12.88 26.76 -22.13
N ARG A 174 -13.84 27.32 -22.88
CA ARG A 174 -15.22 26.83 -22.91
C ARG A 174 -15.31 25.37 -23.33
N ILE A 175 -14.48 24.94 -24.29
CA ILE A 175 -14.44 23.56 -24.78
C ILE A 175 -13.63 22.67 -23.83
N ASN A 176 -12.49 23.13 -23.35
CA ASN A 176 -11.52 22.28 -22.65
C ASN A 176 -11.60 22.33 -21.12
N VAL A 177 -12.43 23.19 -20.49
CA VAL A 177 -12.37 23.42 -19.03
C VAL A 177 -12.55 22.14 -18.20
N PHE A 178 -13.50 21.26 -18.56
CA PHE A 178 -13.72 20.03 -17.81
C PHE A 178 -12.56 19.03 -17.98
N LEU A 179 -12.03 18.93 -19.21
CA LEU A 179 -10.85 18.11 -19.50
C LEU A 179 -9.60 18.66 -18.81
N LEU A 180 -9.44 19.98 -18.76
CA LEU A 180 -8.34 20.66 -18.07
C LEU A 180 -8.36 20.36 -16.56
N LEU A 181 -9.53 20.46 -15.93
CA LEU A 181 -9.70 20.13 -14.51
C LEU A 181 -9.39 18.65 -14.25
N ALA A 182 -9.87 17.74 -15.11
CA ALA A 182 -9.54 16.32 -15.02
C ALA A 182 -8.05 16.06 -15.23
N PHE A 183 -7.41 16.70 -16.20
CA PHE A 183 -5.98 16.58 -16.50
C PHE A 183 -5.11 17.02 -15.32
N ILE A 184 -5.42 18.17 -14.70
CA ILE A 184 -4.71 18.66 -13.51
C ILE A 184 -4.85 17.65 -12.36
N LEU A 185 -6.06 17.16 -12.11
CA LEU A 185 -6.32 16.19 -11.05
C LEU A 185 -5.62 14.86 -11.29
N ILE A 186 -5.67 14.33 -12.51
CA ILE A 186 -4.96 13.12 -12.93
C ILE A 186 -3.45 13.31 -12.76
N THR A 187 -2.90 14.47 -13.12
CA THR A 187 -1.48 14.79 -12.97
C THR A 187 -1.05 14.76 -11.50
N ILE A 188 -1.82 15.42 -10.62
CA ILE A 188 -1.57 15.41 -9.17
C ILE A 188 -1.66 13.99 -8.62
N CYS A 189 -2.71 13.24 -8.97
CA CYS A 189 -2.86 11.84 -8.55
C CYS A 189 -1.72 10.96 -9.04
N THR A 190 -1.28 11.13 -10.30
CA THR A 190 -0.14 10.40 -10.87
C THR A 190 1.13 10.66 -10.08
N ALA A 191 1.43 11.94 -9.78
CA ALA A 191 2.62 12.31 -9.01
C ALA A 191 2.60 11.73 -7.59
N VAL A 192 1.45 11.83 -6.89
CA VAL A 192 1.30 11.30 -5.54
C VAL A 192 1.44 9.78 -5.52
N VAL A 193 0.75 9.06 -6.40
CA VAL A 193 0.82 7.59 -6.46
C VAL A 193 2.21 7.12 -6.89
N GLY A 194 2.84 7.80 -7.86
CA GLY A 194 4.19 7.49 -8.32
C GLY A 194 5.23 7.68 -7.21
N LEU A 195 5.18 8.79 -6.48
CA LEU A 195 6.08 9.04 -5.35
C LEU A 195 5.86 8.03 -4.23
N LEU A 196 4.60 7.73 -3.89
CA LEU A 196 4.27 6.74 -2.88
C LEU A 196 4.83 5.36 -3.26
N LEU A 197 4.63 4.92 -4.50
CA LEU A 197 5.16 3.66 -5.00
C LEU A 197 6.69 3.62 -4.93
N ALA A 198 7.37 4.69 -5.35
CA ALA A 198 8.82 4.80 -5.28
C ALA A 198 9.35 4.72 -3.84
N CYS A 199 8.72 5.44 -2.90
CA CYS A 199 9.07 5.37 -1.48
C CYS A 199 8.90 3.96 -0.91
N HIS A 200 7.78 3.29 -1.19
CA HIS A 200 7.57 1.92 -0.71
C HIS A 200 8.55 0.92 -1.34
N LEU A 201 8.87 1.05 -2.63
CA LEU A 201 9.90 0.22 -3.28
C LEU A 201 11.27 0.40 -2.62
N TYR A 202 11.66 1.63 -2.29
CA TYR A 202 12.87 1.92 -1.53
C TYR A 202 12.85 1.23 -0.16
N LEU A 203 11.78 1.42 0.62
CA LEU A 203 11.65 0.80 1.95
C LEU A 203 11.68 -0.73 1.90
N ILE A 204 11.00 -1.33 0.92
CA ILE A 204 11.02 -2.78 0.69
C ILE A 204 12.43 -3.24 0.32
N SER A 205 13.13 -2.51 -0.56
CA SER A 205 14.49 -2.83 -0.98
C SER A 205 15.50 -2.82 0.18
N SER A 206 15.21 -2.05 1.23
CA SER A 206 15.98 -2.00 2.47
C SER A 206 15.32 -2.76 3.62
N ASN A 207 14.28 -3.56 3.38
CA ASN A 207 13.48 -4.28 4.39
C ASN A 207 13.03 -3.45 5.61
N PHE A 208 12.74 -2.17 5.38
CA PHE A 208 12.07 -1.32 6.36
C PHE A 208 10.56 -1.31 6.12
N THR A 209 9.81 -1.17 7.21
CA THR A 209 8.45 -0.63 7.14
C THR A 209 8.49 0.90 7.21
N THR A 210 7.45 1.57 6.71
CA THR A 210 7.28 3.02 6.86
C THR A 210 7.36 3.45 8.32
N TRP A 211 6.72 2.68 9.23
CA TRP A 211 6.78 2.97 10.66
C TRP A 211 8.20 2.87 11.23
N GLU A 212 8.97 1.84 10.85
CA GLU A 212 10.35 1.69 11.31
C GLU A 212 11.23 2.83 10.82
N PHE A 213 11.13 3.17 9.53
CA PHE A 213 11.88 4.30 8.96
C PHE A 213 11.55 5.62 9.68
N MET A 214 10.26 5.92 9.86
CA MET A 214 9.80 7.18 10.47
C MET A 214 9.96 7.24 12.00
N SER A 215 10.15 6.10 12.66
CA SER A 215 10.18 6.00 14.13
C SER A 215 11.40 5.29 14.67
N TYR A 216 12.47 5.18 13.89
CA TYR A 216 13.69 4.42 14.20
C TYR A 216 14.14 4.59 15.67
N ASN A 217 14.32 5.84 16.09
CA ASN A 217 14.77 6.22 17.44
C ASN A 217 13.78 5.90 18.58
N ARG A 218 12.57 5.43 18.28
CA ARG A 218 11.55 5.03 19.26
C ARG A 218 11.40 3.51 19.39
N ILE A 219 12.12 2.75 18.56
CA ILE A 219 11.94 1.30 18.44
C ILE A 219 13.09 0.59 19.15
N SER A 220 12.77 -0.16 20.21
CA SER A 220 13.76 -0.76 21.11
C SER A 220 14.72 -1.71 20.40
N TYR A 221 14.24 -2.54 19.46
CA TYR A 221 15.08 -3.50 18.74
C TYR A 221 15.94 -2.85 17.64
N LEU A 222 15.66 -1.61 17.23
CA LEU A 222 16.53 -0.87 16.29
C LEU A 222 17.60 -0.05 17.00
N LYS A 223 17.40 0.25 18.30
CA LYS A 223 18.41 0.91 19.14
C LYS A 223 19.57 0.00 19.55
N GLN A 224 19.32 -1.31 19.56
CA GLN A 224 20.30 -2.31 19.97
C GLN A 224 21.27 -2.68 18.85
N CYS A 225 20.93 -2.36 17.61
CA CYS A 225 21.81 -2.49 16.46
C CYS A 225 22.71 -1.25 16.37
N ASP A 226 23.97 -1.42 15.93
CA ASP A 226 24.85 -0.30 15.62
C ASP A 226 24.10 0.69 14.72
N LEU A 227 24.32 2.00 14.95
CA LEU A 227 23.53 3.14 14.46
C LEU A 227 23.14 3.15 12.96
N ASN A 228 23.72 2.28 12.13
CA ASN A 228 23.48 2.17 10.69
C ASN A 228 23.14 0.76 10.19
N SER A 229 22.93 -0.23 11.07
CA SER A 229 22.64 -1.61 10.66
C SER A 229 21.14 -1.92 10.77
N ASN A 230 20.49 -2.16 9.63
CA ASN A 230 19.14 -2.72 9.64
C ASN A 230 19.23 -4.24 9.86
N PRO A 231 18.77 -4.78 11.00
CA PRO A 231 18.88 -6.21 11.29
C PRO A 231 18.06 -7.09 10.35
N PHE A 232 17.13 -6.53 9.57
CA PHE A 232 16.31 -7.28 8.62
C PHE A 232 16.80 -7.18 7.18
N ASP A 233 17.77 -6.32 6.89
CA ASP A 233 18.30 -6.14 5.55
C ASP A 233 19.21 -7.34 5.17
N ARG A 234 18.92 -7.96 4.02
CA ARG A 234 19.70 -9.06 3.44
C ARG A 234 20.19 -8.73 2.02
N GLY A 235 20.23 -7.45 1.68
CA GLY A 235 20.54 -6.94 0.35
C GLY A 235 19.32 -6.82 -0.56
N ILE A 236 19.38 -5.88 -1.51
CA ILE A 236 18.25 -5.44 -2.36
C ILE A 236 17.54 -6.62 -3.04
N VAL A 237 18.29 -7.50 -3.70
CA VAL A 237 17.73 -8.64 -4.46
C VAL A 237 16.98 -9.59 -3.52
N TRP A 238 17.58 -9.93 -2.38
CA TRP A 238 17.00 -10.87 -1.44
C TRP A 238 15.78 -10.27 -0.74
N ASN A 239 15.82 -8.98 -0.38
CA ASN A 239 14.69 -8.28 0.20
C ASN A 239 13.49 -8.21 -0.74
N LEU A 240 13.72 -7.87 -2.02
CA LEU A 240 12.67 -7.84 -3.04
C LEU A 240 12.10 -9.24 -3.29
N TRP A 241 12.96 -10.27 -3.45
CA TRP A 241 12.51 -11.65 -3.63
C TRP A 241 11.66 -12.13 -2.46
N ASN A 242 12.07 -11.89 -1.23
CA ASN A 242 11.28 -12.27 -0.06
C ASN A 242 10.00 -11.46 0.07
N PHE A 243 10.02 -10.19 -0.30
CA PHE A 243 8.81 -9.41 -0.26
C PHE A 243 7.81 -9.85 -1.33
N PHE A 244 8.21 -10.18 -2.56
CA PHE A 244 7.28 -10.45 -3.66
C PHE A 244 7.01 -11.94 -3.93
N CYS A 245 7.94 -12.84 -3.60
CA CYS A 245 7.89 -14.24 -4.07
C CYS A 245 7.68 -15.29 -2.96
N THR A 246 8.09 -15.03 -1.71
CA THR A 246 7.95 -16.04 -0.63
C THR A 246 6.60 -15.91 0.05
N HIS A 247 5.85 -16.98 0.27
CA HIS A 247 4.52 -16.88 0.90
C HIS A 247 4.55 -17.49 2.30
N GLY A 248 3.81 -16.88 3.23
CA GLY A 248 3.69 -17.39 4.59
C GLY A 248 3.94 -16.32 5.64
N HIS A 249 3.70 -16.73 6.88
CA HIS A 249 3.97 -15.92 8.06
C HIS A 249 5.49 -15.92 8.32
N VAL A 250 6.03 -14.75 8.65
CA VAL A 250 7.43 -14.60 9.01
C VAL A 250 7.53 -14.37 10.50
N THR A 251 8.29 -15.22 11.17
CA THR A 251 8.68 -15.03 12.57
C THR A 251 9.91 -14.14 12.62
N TRP A 252 9.66 -12.83 12.69
CA TRP A 252 10.70 -11.79 12.63
C TRP A 252 11.73 -11.88 13.77
N GLU A 253 11.37 -12.51 14.88
CA GLU A 253 12.26 -12.82 16.01
C GLU A 253 13.42 -13.72 15.58
N TRP A 254 13.16 -14.76 14.81
CA TRP A 254 14.20 -15.66 14.29
C TRP A 254 15.10 -14.96 13.27
N VAL A 255 14.51 -14.11 12.43
CA VAL A 255 15.27 -13.28 11.47
C VAL A 255 16.21 -12.34 12.21
N TYR A 256 15.73 -11.68 13.27
CA TYR A 256 16.52 -10.78 14.08
C TYR A 256 17.66 -11.51 14.79
N LEU A 257 17.35 -12.57 15.55
CA LEU A 257 18.35 -13.34 16.30
C LEU A 257 19.43 -13.95 15.42
N GLY A 258 19.03 -14.56 14.29
CA GLY A 258 19.98 -15.16 13.36
C GLY A 258 20.92 -14.12 12.73
N ASN A 259 20.40 -12.93 12.41
CA ASN A 259 21.21 -11.88 11.81
C ASN A 259 22.11 -11.19 12.85
N THR A 260 21.65 -10.95 14.08
CA THR A 260 22.49 -10.36 15.14
C THR A 260 23.59 -11.31 15.60
N TYR A 261 23.30 -12.62 15.73
CA TYR A 261 24.32 -13.62 16.07
C TYR A 261 25.43 -13.71 15.01
N ASN A 262 25.08 -13.57 13.74
CA ASN A 262 26.07 -13.54 12.65
C ASN A 262 26.93 -12.27 12.69
N MET A 263 26.38 -11.11 13.07
CA MET A 263 27.15 -9.87 13.19
C MET A 263 28.22 -9.97 14.29
N ASP A 264 27.84 -10.49 15.47
CA ASP A 264 28.74 -10.62 16.62
C ASP A 264 29.91 -11.60 16.38
N ASN A 265 29.74 -12.59 15.49
CA ASN A 265 30.77 -13.58 15.15
C ASN A 265 31.66 -13.20 13.95
N THR A 266 31.42 -12.05 13.32
CA THR A 266 32.21 -11.56 12.17
C THR A 266 33.23 -10.48 12.53
N VAL A 267 33.44 -10.22 13.83
CA VAL A 267 34.44 -9.28 14.37
C VAL A 267 35.63 -10.01 14.95
#